data_AF-A0AAU3IMF1-F1
#
_entry.id   AF-A0AAU3IMF1-F1
#
_cell.length_a   1.000
_cell.length_b   1.000
_cell.length_c   1.000
_cell.angle_alpha   90.00
_cell.angle_beta   90.00
_cell.angle_gamma   90.00
#
_symmetry.space_group_name_H-M   'P 1'
#
loop_
_entity.id
_entity.type
_entity.pdbx_description
1 polymer ?
#
loop_
_entity_poly.entity_id
_entity_poly.type
_entity_poly.pdbx_seq_one_letter_code
_entity_poly.pdbx_strand_id
1 'polypeptide(L)' 'MPEMEPLDEVAEEISIEAPEADAVEQHQLVKGAEDRRWPERVPFEADPADVTEQERTVDLDDDDYR' A
#
# COMPACT_ATOMS: atom_id res chain seq x y z
N MET A 1 -16.44 -16.09 -26.23
CA MET A 1 -15.06 -15.69 -25.91
C MET A 1 -15.02 -14.19 -26.09
N PRO A 2 -14.87 -13.36 -25.04
CA PRO A 2 -14.61 -11.94 -25.26
C PRO A 2 -13.30 -11.83 -26.05
N GLU A 3 -13.32 -11.10 -27.16
CA GLU A 3 -12.10 -10.78 -27.91
C GLU A 3 -11.19 -9.97 -26.98
N MET A 4 -9.98 -10.47 -26.73
CA MET A 4 -8.96 -9.71 -26.01
C MET A 4 -8.42 -8.68 -26.99
N GLU A 5 -8.80 -7.41 -26.79
CA GLU A 5 -8.24 -6.29 -27.53
C GLU A 5 -6.71 -6.32 -27.42
N PRO A 6 -5.98 -6.01 -28.51
CA PRO A 6 -4.52 -6.02 -28.49
C PRO A 6 -4.02 -5.02 -27.45
N LEU A 7 -3.25 -5.50 -26.46
CA LEU A 7 -2.72 -4.68 -25.37
C LEU A 7 -1.83 -3.52 -25.85
N ASP A 8 -1.28 -3.63 -27.06
CA ASP A 8 -0.48 -2.56 -27.68
C ASP A 8 -1.32 -1.32 -28.03
N GLU A 9 -2.58 -1.49 -28.43
CA GLU A 9 -3.44 -0.37 -28.86
C GLU A 9 -3.93 0.44 -27.64
N VAL A 10 -4.24 -0.23 -26.53
CA VAL A 10 -4.58 0.42 -25.25
C VAL A 10 -3.34 1.03 -24.55
N ALA A 11 -2.15 0.48 -24.76
CA ALA A 11 -0.90 1.04 -24.21
C ALA A 11 -0.45 2.31 -24.95
N GLU A 12 -0.85 2.50 -26.20
CA GLU A 12 -0.56 3.74 -26.95
C GLU A 12 -1.44 4.91 -26.47
N GLU A 13 -2.66 4.63 -25.99
CA GLU A 13 -3.57 5.62 -25.38
C GLU A 13 -3.25 5.93 -23.90
N ILE A 14 -2.68 4.97 -23.17
CA ILE A 14 -2.29 5.14 -21.76
C ILE A 14 -0.78 5.42 -21.72
N SER A 15 -0.41 6.69 -21.55
CA SER A 15 1.01 7.07 -21.44
C SER A 15 1.74 6.19 -20.41
N ILE A 16 2.96 5.74 -20.75
CA ILE A 16 3.79 4.91 -19.86
C ILE A 16 4.14 5.62 -18.54
N GLU A 17 4.06 6.96 -18.55
CA GLU A 17 4.32 7.84 -17.42
C GLU A 17 3.00 8.28 -16.79
N ALA A 18 2.95 8.31 -15.46
CA ALA A 18 1.82 8.89 -14.75
C ALA A 18 1.73 10.41 -15.00
N PRO A 19 0.53 11.02 -14.95
CA PRO A 19 0.40 12.48 -14.99
C PRO A 19 1.29 13.15 -13.92
N GLU A 20 1.83 14.34 -14.22
CA GLU A 20 2.75 15.05 -13.32
C GLU A 20 2.18 15.24 -11.91
N ALA A 21 0.88 15.53 -11.81
CA ALA A 21 0.20 15.67 -10.52
C ALA A 21 0.22 14.38 -9.68
N ASP A 22 0.04 13.22 -10.31
CA ASP A 22 0.07 11.91 -9.66
C ASP A 22 1.49 11.57 -9.22
N ALA A 23 2.49 11.81 -10.09
CA ALA A 23 3.91 11.62 -9.75
C ALA A 23 4.34 12.47 -8.53
N VAL A 24 3.85 13.71 -8.42
CA VAL A 24 4.10 14.57 -7.26
C VAL A 24 3.47 14.02 -5.98
N GLU A 25 2.26 13.46 -6.05
CA GLU A 25 1.62 12.80 -4.90
C GLU A 25 2.40 11.54 -4.48
N GLN A 26 2.85 10.72 -5.42
CA GLN A 26 3.61 9.50 -5.12
C GLN A 26 4.99 9.77 -4.53
N HIS A 27 5.62 10.89 -4.89
CA HIS A 27 6.91 11.28 -4.34
C HIS A 27 6.81 11.94 -2.94
N GLN A 28 5.60 12.20 -2.44
CA GLN A 28 5.44 12.74 -1.09
C GLN A 28 5.67 11.67 -0.03
N LEU A 29 6.45 12.01 0.99
CA LEU A 29 6.67 11.14 2.14
C LEU A 29 5.37 10.97 2.92
N VAL A 30 4.97 9.71 3.11
CA VAL A 30 3.84 9.37 3.97
C VAL A 30 4.27 9.50 5.42
N LYS A 31 3.65 10.44 6.16
CA LYS A 31 3.91 10.62 7.60
C LYS A 31 3.57 9.34 8.36
N GLY A 32 4.51 8.86 9.18
CA GLY A 32 4.34 7.63 9.97
C GLY A 32 4.51 6.34 9.17
N ALA A 33 5.06 6.38 7.94
CA ALA A 33 5.47 5.18 7.21
C ALA A 33 6.77 4.57 7.75
N GLU A 34 7.63 5.36 8.40
CA GLU A 34 8.96 4.95 8.89
C GLU A 34 8.88 3.85 9.97
N ASP A 35 7.79 3.84 10.75
CA ASP A 35 7.53 2.84 11.80
C ASP A 35 6.63 1.68 11.34
N ARG A 36 6.16 1.71 10.08
CA ARG A 36 5.28 0.66 9.53
C ARG A 36 6.12 -0.45 8.92
N ARG A 37 6.52 -1.40 9.76
CA ARG A 37 7.14 -2.65 9.30
C ARG A 37 6.05 -3.59 8.78
N TRP A 38 6.15 -4.00 7.52
CA TRP A 38 5.30 -5.08 7.01
C TRP A 38 5.68 -6.42 7.68
N PRO A 39 4.69 -7.26 8.03
CA PRO A 39 4.96 -8.59 8.54
C PRO A 39 5.75 -9.40 7.51
N GLU A 40 6.82 -10.05 7.96
CA GLU A 40 7.70 -10.85 7.08
C GLU A 40 6.97 -12.10 6.54
N ARG A 41 5.92 -12.55 7.25
CA ARG A 41 5.07 -13.67 6.85
C ARG A 41 3.64 -13.49 7.35
N VAL A 42 2.69 -13.73 6.45
CA VAL A 42 1.26 -13.83 6.76
C VAL A 42 0.84 -15.31 6.63
N PRO A 43 0.27 -15.94 7.68
CA PRO A 43 -0.32 -17.28 7.57
C PRO A 43 -1.46 -17.32 6.55
N PHE A 44 -1.62 -18.44 5.82
CA PHE A 44 -2.66 -18.58 4.79
C PHE A 44 -4.10 -18.46 5.32
N GLU A 45 -4.30 -18.79 6.60
CA GLU A 45 -5.61 -18.71 7.25
C GLU A 45 -5.91 -17.35 7.89
N ALA A 46 -4.91 -16.46 7.97
CA ALA A 46 -5.03 -15.17 8.62
C ALA A 46 -5.28 -14.05 7.59
N ASP A 47 -6.09 -13.07 7.98
CA ASP A 47 -6.25 -11.86 7.18
C ASP A 47 -4.95 -11.02 7.22
N PRO A 48 -4.40 -10.60 6.07
CA PRO A 48 -3.18 -9.81 6.04
C PRO A 48 -3.26 -8.48 6.78
N ALA A 49 -4.44 -7.83 6.79
CA ALA A 49 -4.63 -6.57 7.49
C ALA A 49 -4.58 -6.79 9.01
N ASP A 50 -5.20 -7.87 9.50
CA ASP A 50 -5.15 -8.23 10.92
C ASP A 50 -3.71 -8.53 11.39
N VAL A 51 -2.94 -9.26 10.58
CA VAL A 51 -1.53 -9.55 10.92
C VAL A 51 -0.70 -8.27 10.94
N THR A 52 -0.95 -7.34 10.02
CA THR A 52 -0.23 -6.06 9.98
C THR A 52 -0.55 -5.18 11.19
N GLU A 53 -1.82 -5.09 11.61
CA GLU A 53 -2.20 -4.29 12.78
C GLU A 53 -1.68 -4.90 14.08
N GLN A 54 -1.61 -6.24 14.19
CA GLN A 54 -1.11 -6.89 15.40
C GLN A 54 0.41 -6.79 15.59
N GLU A 55 1.19 -6.73 14.51
CA GLU A 55 2.64 -6.52 14.58
C GLU A 55 3.01 -5.05 14.86
N ARG A 56 2.04 -4.14 14.76
CA ARG A 56 2.26 -2.72 15.02
C ARG A 56 2.50 -2.49 16.51
N THR A 57 3.63 -1.89 16.85
CA THR A 57 3.87 -1.40 18.21
C THR A 57 2.98 -0.21 18.47
N VAL A 58 2.15 -0.30 19.51
CA VAL A 58 1.36 0.83 20.02
C VAL A 58 2.10 1.39 21.22
N ASP A 59 2.53 2.65 21.13
CA ASP A 59 3.05 3.38 22.28
C ASP A 59 1.88 3.58 23.26
N LEU A 60 1.88 2.79 24.34
CA LEU A 60 0.96 2.93 25.45
C LEU A 60 1.70 3.67 26.56
N ASP A 61 1.33 4.92 26.81
CA ASP A 61 1.85 5.66 27.94
C ASP A 61 1.13 5.18 29.22
N ASP A 62 1.90 4.85 30.26
CA ASP A 62 1.37 4.29 31.51
C ASP A 62 0.42 5.29 32.22
N ASP A 63 0.50 6.59 31.90
CA ASP A 63 -0.39 7.63 32.41
C ASP A 63 -1.81 7.62 31.78
N ASP A 64 -2.05 6.88 30.69
CA ASP A 64 -3.38 6.81 30.02
C ASP A 64 -4.37 5.86 30.72
N TYR A 65 -3.91 5.04 31.67
CA TYR A 65 -4.77 4.17 32.48
C TYR A 65 -4.88 4.68 33.92
N ARG A 66 -5.86 5.57 34.17
CA ARG A 66 -6.30 5.97 35.52
C ARG A 66 -7.74 5.58 35.81
#